data_AF-A0A258B8X4-F1
#
_entry.id   AF-A0A258B8X4-F1
#
_cell.length_a   1.000
_cell.length_b   1.000
_cell.length_c   1.000
_cell.angle_alpha   90.00
_cell.angle_beta   90.00
_cell.angle_gamma   90.00
#
_symmetry.space_group_name_H-M   'P 1'
#
loop_
_entity.id
_entity.type
_entity.pdbx_description
1 polymer ?
#
loop_
_entity_poly.entity_id
_entity_poly.type
_entity_poly.pdbx_seq_one_letter_code
_entity_poly.pdbx_strand_id
1 'polypeptide(L)'
;MRQVILDTETTGLNPATGDRIIEIGCVEMVGRRLTDRTFHYYINPERDIDAGAFAVHGLSREFLSDKPVFANIVEELIEFVDGAEVVIHNAAFDLGFLDNEFA
;
A
#
# COMPACT_ATOMS: atom_id res chain seq x y z
N MET A 1 23.50 0.87 -2.43
CA MET A 1 22.33 1.43 -1.72
C MET A 1 21.10 0.73 -2.27
N ARG A 2 20.24 0.22 -1.38
CA ARG A 2 19.02 -0.51 -1.72
C ARG A 2 17.85 0.46 -1.74
N GLN A 3 17.03 0.42 -2.77
CA GLN A 3 15.86 1.27 -2.92
C GLN A 3 14.61 0.39 -3.02
N VAL A 4 13.52 0.80 -2.40
CA VAL A 4 12.21 0.17 -2.55
C VAL A 4 11.29 1.19 -3.17
N ILE A 5 10.77 0.88 -4.37
CA ILE A 5 9.74 1.70 -4.99
C ILE A 5 8.41 1.21 -4.46
N LEU A 6 7.64 2.10 -3.83
CA LEU A 6 6.38 1.78 -3.16
C LEU A 6 5.26 2.61 -3.74
N ASP A 7 4.09 1.99 -3.86
CA ASP A 7 2.83 2.60 -4.28
C ASP A 7 1.66 1.98 -3.49
N THR A 8 0.62 2.76 -3.23
CA THR A 8 -0.58 2.31 -2.55
C THR A 8 -1.84 2.68 -3.31
N GLU A 9 -2.82 1.77 -3.31
CA GLU A 9 -4.20 2.08 -3.68
C GLU A 9 -5.04 2.16 -2.41
N THR A 10 -6.05 3.03 -2.40
CA THR A 10 -6.84 3.30 -1.19
C THR A 10 -8.33 3.36 -1.50
N THR A 11 -9.18 3.27 -0.47
CA THR A 11 -10.63 3.37 -0.62
C THR A 11 -11.12 4.76 -1.02
N GLY A 12 -10.26 5.77 -1.04
CA GLY A 12 -10.62 7.17 -1.21
C GLY A 12 -9.39 8.08 -1.33
N LEU A 13 -9.38 9.25 -0.70
CA LEU A 13 -8.28 10.22 -0.84
C LEU A 13 -7.80 10.80 0.50
N ASN A 14 -8.47 10.49 1.62
CA ASN A 14 -8.14 11.13 2.88
C ASN A 14 -8.21 10.14 4.06
N PRO A 15 -7.06 9.77 4.65
CA PRO A 15 -7.02 8.86 5.79
C PRO A 15 -7.69 9.46 7.03
N ALA A 16 -7.70 10.78 7.18
CA ALA A 16 -8.36 11.45 8.30
C ALA A 16 -9.90 11.33 8.26
N THR A 17 -10.49 10.98 7.10
CA THR A 17 -11.92 10.64 6.97
C THR A 17 -12.16 9.12 7.04
N GLY A 18 -11.15 8.36 7.47
CA GLY A 18 -11.20 6.93 7.66
C GLY A 18 -10.97 6.10 6.40
N ASP A 19 -10.55 6.71 5.28
CA ASP A 19 -10.15 5.95 4.10
C ASP A 19 -8.94 5.08 4.43
N ARG A 20 -8.85 3.91 3.78
CA ARG A 20 -7.88 2.87 4.12
C ARG A 20 -7.13 2.36 2.92
N ILE A 21 -5.97 1.75 3.16
CA ILE A 21 -5.18 1.09 2.12
C ILE A 21 -5.89 -0.20 1.68
N ILE A 22 -5.94 -0.44 0.37
CA ILE A 22 -6.53 -1.65 -0.24
C ILE A 22 -5.56 -2.43 -1.10
N GLU A 23 -4.45 -1.84 -1.51
CA GLU A 23 -3.37 -2.51 -2.19
C GLU A 23 -2.05 -1.83 -1.80
N ILE A 24 -1.01 -2.64 -1.65
CA ILE A 24 0.35 -2.15 -1.50
C ILE A 24 1.27 -2.91 -2.44
N GLY A 25 2.00 -2.17 -3.26
CA GLY A 25 2.97 -2.69 -4.20
C GLY A 25 4.35 -2.15 -3.88
N CYS A 26 5.32 -3.04 -3.71
CA CYS A 26 6.71 -2.69 -3.52
C CYS A 26 7.61 -3.52 -4.44
N VAL A 27 8.57 -2.85 -5.08
CA VAL A 27 9.63 -3.51 -5.85
C VAL A 27 11.01 -3.09 -5.37
N GLU A 28 11.90 -4.05 -5.18
CA GLU A 28 13.27 -3.76 -4.77
C GLU A 28 14.17 -3.46 -5.97
N MET A 29 14.97 -2.39 -5.84
CA MET A 29 15.97 -1.96 -6.80
C MET A 29 17.34 -1.83 -6.15
N VAL A 30 18.36 -2.44 -6.76
CA VAL A 30 19.77 -2.35 -6.34
C VAL A 30 20.63 -1.92 -7.52
N GLY A 31 21.39 -0.84 -7.36
CA GLY A 31 22.25 -0.34 -8.44
C GLY A 31 21.48 0.03 -9.71
N ARG A 32 20.27 0.61 -9.55
CA ARG A 32 19.35 1.00 -10.63
C ARG A 32 18.85 -0.17 -11.49
N ARG A 33 18.86 -1.38 -10.96
CA ARG A 33 18.27 -2.57 -11.59
C ARG A 33 17.24 -3.16 -10.65
N LEU A 34 16.06 -3.48 -11.20
CA LEU A 34 15.06 -4.25 -10.48
C LEU A 34 15.66 -5.60 -10.10
N THR A 35 15.36 -6.04 -8.88
CA THR A 35 15.57 -7.42 -8.44
C THR A 35 14.28 -8.21 -8.63
N ASP A 36 14.30 -9.50 -8.29
CA ASP A 36 13.09 -10.33 -8.28
C ASP A 36 12.31 -10.23 -6.95
N ARG A 37 12.81 -9.46 -5.96
CA ARG A 37 12.11 -9.25 -4.69
C ARG A 37 11.00 -8.22 -4.86
N THR A 38 9.77 -8.69 -4.65
CA THR A 38 8.57 -7.84 -4.60
C THR A 38 7.79 -8.14 -3.32
N PHE A 39 7.05 -7.14 -2.87
CA PHE A 39 6.05 -7.29 -1.82
C PHE A 39 4.75 -6.74 -2.38
N HIS A 40 3.72 -7.59 -2.50
CA HIS A 40 2.48 -7.22 -3.15
C HIS A 40 1.31 -7.87 -2.43
N TYR A 41 0.42 -7.03 -1.92
CA TYR A 41 -0.76 -7.48 -1.20
C TYR A 41 -1.97 -6.64 -1.59
N TYR A 42 -3.09 -7.32 -1.81
CA TYR A 42 -4.41 -6.73 -1.68
C TYR A 42 -4.85 -6.84 -0.22
N ILE A 43 -5.58 -5.85 0.25
CA ILE A 43 -5.92 -5.67 1.67
C ILE A 43 -7.43 -5.46 1.79
N ASN A 44 -8.06 -6.14 2.74
CA ASN A 44 -9.43 -5.90 3.10
C ASN A 44 -9.51 -4.63 3.97
N PRO A 45 -10.17 -3.54 3.50
CA PRO A 45 -10.25 -2.30 4.25
C PRO A 45 -11.35 -2.35 5.33
N GLU A 46 -12.16 -3.41 5.39
CA GLU A 46 -13.32 -3.54 6.30
C GLU A 46 -14.36 -2.41 6.14
N ARG A 47 -14.40 -1.80 4.96
CA ARG A 47 -15.33 -0.72 4.59
C ARG A 47 -15.66 -0.71 3.09
N ASP A 48 -16.54 0.21 2.71
CA ASP A 48 -16.84 0.50 1.30
C ASP A 48 -15.76 1.35 0.63
N ILE A 49 -15.73 1.27 -0.69
CA ILE A 49 -14.79 1.93 -1.60
C ILE A 49 -15.51 3.08 -2.28
N ASP A 50 -14.91 4.26 -2.29
CA ASP A 50 -15.45 5.42 -2.99
C ASP A 50 -15.55 5.16 -4.50
N ALA A 51 -16.62 5.64 -5.14
CA ALA A 51 -16.85 5.42 -6.56
C ALA A 51 -15.73 6.03 -7.44
N GLY A 52 -15.13 7.14 -6.99
CA GLY A 52 -14.00 7.77 -7.64
C GLY A 52 -12.75 6.90 -7.58
N ALA A 53 -12.45 6.32 -6.41
CA ALA A 53 -11.33 5.37 -6.26
C ALA A 53 -11.55 4.13 -7.13
N PHE A 54 -12.75 3.53 -7.06
CA PHE A 54 -13.10 2.38 -7.89
C PHE A 54 -12.95 2.66 -9.39
N ALA A 55 -13.28 3.87 -9.86
CA ALA A 55 -13.10 4.25 -11.26
C ALA A 55 -11.63 4.34 -11.70
N VAL A 56 -10.69 4.49 -10.76
CA VAL A 56 -9.24 4.56 -11.03
C VAL A 56 -8.63 3.16 -11.06
N HIS A 57 -8.77 2.39 -9.98
CA HIS A 57 -8.06 1.10 -9.81
C HIS A 57 -8.94 -0.14 -10.07
N GLY A 58 -10.27 -0.01 -10.07
CA GLY A 58 -11.20 -1.11 -10.41
C GLY A 58 -11.33 -2.23 -9.37
N LEU A 59 -10.84 -2.03 -8.14
CA LEU A 59 -10.89 -3.03 -7.07
C LEU A 59 -12.19 -2.89 -6.29
N SER A 60 -13.03 -3.93 -6.31
CA SER A 60 -14.34 -3.90 -5.64
C SER A 60 -14.26 -4.41 -4.20
N ARG A 61 -15.24 -4.05 -3.38
CA ARG A 61 -15.36 -4.55 -2.01
C ARG A 61 -15.43 -6.07 -1.96
N GLU A 62 -16.15 -6.67 -2.90
CA GLU A 62 -16.29 -8.12 -3.02
C GLU A 62 -14.94 -8.78 -3.29
N PHE A 63 -14.13 -8.22 -4.20
CA PHE A 63 -12.79 -8.73 -4.48
C PHE A 63 -11.85 -8.65 -3.28
N LEU A 64 -11.97 -7.61 -2.46
CA LEU A 64 -11.12 -7.40 -1.29
C LEU A 64 -11.61 -8.15 -0.04
N SER A 65 -12.83 -8.70 -0.05
CA SER A 65 -13.48 -9.24 1.14
C SER A 65 -12.78 -10.45 1.77
N ASP A 66 -12.04 -11.23 0.98
CA ASP A 66 -11.29 -12.42 1.41
C ASP A 66 -9.78 -12.17 1.61
N LYS A 67 -9.34 -10.91 1.45
CA LYS A 67 -7.94 -10.50 1.59
C LYS A 67 -7.58 -10.27 3.07
N PRO A 68 -6.30 -10.36 3.44
CA PRO A 68 -5.87 -10.02 4.80
C PRO A 68 -6.19 -8.57 5.14
N VAL A 69 -6.39 -8.26 6.43
CA VAL A 69 -6.41 -6.87 6.89
C VAL A 69 -4.98 -6.36 7.03
N PHE A 70 -4.79 -5.04 7.06
CA PHE A 70 -3.44 -4.41 7.13
C PHE A 70 -2.59 -4.96 8.29
N ALA A 71 -3.21 -5.17 9.46
CA ALA A 71 -2.54 -5.71 10.64
C ALA A 71 -1.91 -7.11 10.43
N ASN A 72 -2.34 -7.86 9.42
CA ASN A 72 -1.75 -9.17 9.11
C ASN A 72 -0.50 -9.10 8.21
N ILE A 73 -0.29 -7.99 7.49
CA ILE A 73 0.82 -7.85 6.52
C ILE A 73 1.90 -6.87 6.98
N VAL A 74 1.64 -6.14 8.06
CA VAL A 74 2.48 -5.02 8.53
C VAL A 74 3.89 -5.44 8.94
N GLU A 75 4.04 -6.58 9.60
CA GLU A 75 5.37 -7.07 10.02
C GLU A 75 6.24 -7.41 8.80
N GLU A 76 5.66 -8.07 7.79
CA GLU A 76 6.35 -8.40 6.54
C GLU A 76 6.69 -7.14 5.72
N LEU A 77 5.82 -6.14 5.71
CA LEU A 77 6.09 -4.85 5.06
C LEU A 77 7.29 -4.15 5.69
N ILE A 78 7.34 -4.07 7.03
CA ILE A 78 8.45 -3.47 7.78
C ILE A 78 9.75 -4.20 7.43
N GLU A 79 9.74 -5.54 7.46
CA GLU A 79 10.92 -6.34 7.11
C GLU A 79 11.38 -6.10 5.66
N PHE A 80 10.44 -5.95 4.71
CA PHE A 80 10.77 -5.70 3.31
C PHE A 80 11.50 -4.36 3.12
N VAL A 81 11.02 -3.29 3.77
CA VAL A 81 11.56 -1.93 3.62
C VAL A 81 12.77 -1.65 4.51
N ASP A 82 13.04 -2.47 5.53
CA ASP A 82 14.06 -2.19 6.56
C ASP A 82 15.48 -1.93 5.99
N GLY A 83 16.01 -0.73 6.22
CA GLY A 83 17.32 -0.32 5.72
C GLY A 83 17.38 -0.03 4.21
N ALA A 84 16.25 0.08 3.52
CA ALA A 84 16.15 0.63 2.17
C ALA A 84 15.77 2.12 2.17
N GLU A 85 16.13 2.84 1.11
CA GLU A 85 15.50 4.11 0.79
C GLU A 85 14.16 3.82 0.10
N VAL A 86 13.06 4.26 0.72
CA VAL A 86 11.72 4.11 0.15
C VAL A 86 11.43 5.30 -0.77
N VAL A 87 11.08 5.01 -2.02
CA VAL A 87 10.83 5.99 -3.07
C VAL A 87 9.38 5.89 -3.52
N ILE A 88 8.63 6.97 -3.33
CA ILE A 88 7.19 7.03 -3.61
C ILE A 88 6.92 8.31 -4.42
N HIS A 89 6.09 8.23 -5.45
CA HIS A 89 5.62 9.40 -6.15
C HIS A 89 4.49 10.05 -5.36
N ASN A 90 4.58 11.34 -5.05
CA ASN A 90 3.64 12.02 -4.13
C ASN A 90 3.64 11.41 -2.71
N ALA A 91 4.82 11.08 -2.18
CA ALA A 91 5.03 10.39 -0.89
C ALA A 91 4.18 10.88 0.30
N ALA A 92 3.82 12.17 0.36
CA ALA A 92 2.98 12.69 1.43
C ALA A 92 1.59 12.02 1.50
N PHE A 93 1.07 11.56 0.37
CA PHE A 93 -0.19 10.82 0.30
C PHE A 93 -0.05 9.44 0.94
N ASP A 94 0.82 8.59 0.40
CA ASP A 94 1.02 7.21 0.87
C ASP A 94 1.48 7.16 2.32
N LEU A 95 2.40 8.05 2.72
CA LEU A 95 2.86 8.14 4.10
C LEU A 95 1.71 8.52 5.05
N GLY A 96 0.81 9.41 4.64
CA GLY A 96 -0.36 9.76 5.46
C GLY A 96 -1.29 8.57 5.70
N PHE A 97 -1.47 7.71 4.71
CA PHE A 97 -2.24 6.48 4.86
C PHE A 97 -1.51 5.44 5.70
N LEU A 98 -0.21 5.24 5.46
CA LEU A 98 0.62 4.33 6.25
C LEU A 98 0.62 4.74 7.73
N ASP A 99 0.90 6.01 8.03
CA ASP A 99 0.89 6.54 9.40
C ASP A 99 -0.46 6.31 10.10
N ASN A 100 -1.57 6.43 9.36
CA ASN A 100 -2.91 6.19 9.89
C ASN A 100 -3.20 4.69 10.12
N GLU A 101 -2.67 3.78 9.30
CA GLU A 101 -2.78 2.33 9.54
C GLU A 101 -1.86 1.85 10.68
N PHE A 102 -0.80 2.61 11.00
CA PHE A 102 0.10 2.34 12.12
C PHE A 102 -0.36 2.90 13.48
N ALA A 103 -1.39 3.76 13.50
CA ALA A 103 -1.87 4.48 14.69
C ALA A 103 -2.80 3.63 15.58
#